data_AF-A0AA43D8S6-F1
#
_entry.id   AF-A0AA43D8S6-F1
#
_cell.length_a   1.000
_cell.length_b   1.000
_cell.length_c   1.000
_cell.angle_alpha   90.00
_cell.angle_beta   90.00
_cell.angle_gamma   90.00
#
_symmetry.space_group_name_H-M   'P 1'
#
loop_
_entity.id
_entity.type
_entity.pdbx_description
1 polymer ?
#
loop_
_entity_poly.entity_id
_entity_poly.type
_entity_poly.pdbx_seq_one_letter_code
_entity_poly.pdbx_strand_id
1 'polypeptide(L)'
;DIRRSTAGSSFQRSTGSSNVQRSTGSSNVQRSTGSSNVQRSTGSSNVQRSTGSSNVQRSTGSSNIQRSSGSSNVQRSTGSSNIQRSSGSSNVQRSSGISNIQRSSGSSNIQRSSGSSNFQRSSGSSNIQRPSGGSSIQRSSGGSSIQRSSGGSSAQRSGNSGGGKSSGGQHSGRR
;
A
#
# COMPACT_ATOMS: atom_id res chain seq x y z
N ASP A 1 -7.35 -22.10 9.44
CA ASP A 1 -7.06 -20.81 10.10
C ASP A 1 -6.07 -21.00 11.23
N ILE A 2 -5.17 -20.04 11.47
CA ILE A 2 -4.16 -20.12 12.53
C ILE A 2 -4.32 -18.93 13.48
N ARG A 3 -4.43 -19.27 14.78
CA ARG A 3 -4.33 -18.34 15.90
C ARG A 3 -3.15 -18.76 16.77
N ARG A 4 -2.07 -17.98 16.80
CA ARG A 4 -0.89 -18.24 17.66
C ARG A 4 -0.30 -16.93 18.17
N SER A 5 0.08 -16.89 19.45
CA SER A 5 0.45 -15.67 20.16
C SER A 5 1.85 -15.11 19.81
N THR A 6 2.88 -15.95 19.62
CA THR A 6 4.28 -15.46 19.63
C THR A 6 5.24 -16.02 18.56
N ALA A 7 5.17 -17.30 18.16
CA ALA A 7 6.16 -17.89 17.23
C ALA A 7 5.98 -17.49 15.75
N GLY A 8 7.03 -17.50 14.92
CA GLY A 8 6.91 -17.31 13.46
C GLY A 8 6.05 -18.39 12.77
N SER A 9 5.44 -18.08 11.62
CA SER A 9 4.77 -19.11 10.79
C SER A 9 4.87 -18.81 9.30
N SER A 10 5.15 -19.85 8.52
CA SER A 10 5.01 -19.87 7.07
C SER A 10 3.74 -20.62 6.68
N PHE A 11 3.11 -20.18 5.58
CA PHE A 11 1.95 -20.83 5.00
C PHE A 11 2.07 -20.84 3.49
N GLN A 12 1.90 -22.01 2.89
CA GLN A 12 1.89 -22.19 1.44
C GLN A 12 0.69 -23.03 1.03
N ARG A 13 -0.14 -22.54 0.10
CA ARG A 13 -1.21 -23.33 -0.51
C ARG A 13 -1.47 -22.86 -1.93
N SER A 14 -1.74 -23.79 -2.83
CA SER A 14 -2.03 -23.48 -4.23
C SER A 14 -3.34 -22.71 -4.40
N THR A 15 -4.43 -23.11 -3.72
CA THR A 15 -5.76 -22.50 -3.86
C THR A 15 -6.44 -22.23 -2.50
N GLY A 16 -7.64 -21.65 -2.53
CA GLY A 16 -8.52 -21.45 -1.37
C GLY A 16 -8.19 -20.24 -0.49
N SER A 17 -8.86 -20.17 0.67
CA SER A 17 -8.81 -19.05 1.61
C SER A 17 -7.93 -19.34 2.83
N SER A 18 -7.37 -18.31 3.46
CA SER A 18 -6.79 -18.44 4.80
C SER A 18 -6.89 -17.19 5.63
N ASN A 19 -7.14 -17.40 6.93
CA ASN A 19 -7.09 -16.36 7.94
C ASN A 19 -5.92 -16.63 8.91
N VAL A 20 -5.10 -15.60 9.11
CA VAL A 20 -3.99 -15.59 10.07
C VAL A 20 -4.22 -14.46 11.07
N GLN A 21 -4.39 -14.81 12.34
CA GLN A 21 -4.59 -13.86 13.44
C GLN A 21 -3.51 -14.07 14.50
N ARG A 22 -2.73 -13.02 14.82
CA ARG A 22 -1.62 -13.14 15.78
C ARG A 22 -1.34 -11.84 16.53
N SER A 23 -0.97 -11.93 17.80
CA SER A 23 -0.62 -10.77 18.63
C SER A 23 0.77 -10.23 18.28
N THR A 24 1.80 -11.08 18.23
CA THR A 24 3.19 -10.68 17.92
C THR A 24 3.88 -11.61 16.90
N GLY A 25 5.14 -11.36 16.57
CA GLY A 25 5.97 -12.20 15.69
C GLY A 25 5.83 -11.95 14.18
N SER A 26 6.47 -12.80 13.37
CA SER A 26 6.47 -12.73 11.90
C SER A 26 5.47 -13.70 11.25
N SER A 27 5.00 -13.41 10.04
CA SER A 27 4.34 -14.43 9.19
C SER A 27 4.54 -14.24 7.71
N ASN A 28 4.71 -15.37 7.02
CA ASN A 28 4.83 -15.46 5.57
C ASN A 28 3.63 -16.24 5.01
N VAL A 29 2.91 -15.64 4.07
CA VAL A 29 1.77 -16.27 3.38
C VAL A 29 2.07 -16.27 1.88
N GLN A 30 2.25 -17.46 1.30
CA GLN A 30 2.47 -17.68 -0.12
C GLN A 30 1.27 -18.42 -0.74
N ARG A 31 0.76 -17.94 -1.87
CA ARG A 31 -0.32 -18.63 -2.62
C ARG A 31 -0.35 -18.36 -4.11
N SER A 32 -0.78 -19.35 -4.90
CA SER A 32 -1.06 -19.14 -6.33
C SER A 32 -2.42 -18.45 -6.56
N THR A 33 -3.50 -18.91 -5.94
CA THR A 33 -4.86 -18.40 -6.16
C THR A 33 -5.69 -18.33 -4.86
N GLY A 34 -6.68 -17.42 -4.81
CA GLY A 34 -7.68 -17.33 -3.74
C GLY A 34 -7.57 -16.06 -2.87
N SER A 35 -8.04 -16.13 -1.62
CA SER A 35 -8.08 -14.99 -0.69
C SER A 35 -7.20 -15.19 0.56
N SER A 36 -6.70 -14.11 1.15
CA SER A 36 -6.10 -14.17 2.50
C SER A 36 -6.38 -12.96 3.34
N ASN A 37 -6.66 -13.20 4.63
CA ASN A 37 -6.78 -12.18 5.64
C ASN A 37 -5.67 -12.36 6.68
N VAL A 38 -4.89 -11.32 6.92
CA VAL A 38 -3.83 -11.31 7.92
C VAL A 38 -4.08 -10.16 8.89
N GLN A 39 -4.39 -10.48 10.14
CA GLN A 39 -4.62 -9.52 11.21
C GLN A 39 -3.55 -9.67 12.29
N ARG A 40 -2.93 -8.55 12.70
CA ARG A 40 -1.97 -8.57 13.81
C ARG A 40 -1.88 -7.29 14.63
N SER A 41 -1.50 -7.42 15.90
CA SER A 41 -1.15 -6.26 16.71
C SER A 41 0.27 -5.77 16.39
N THR A 42 1.29 -6.63 16.49
CA THR A 42 2.71 -6.23 16.29
C THR A 42 3.48 -7.22 15.42
N GLY A 43 4.44 -6.72 14.63
CA GLY A 43 5.46 -7.52 13.93
C GLY A 43 5.31 -7.58 12.41
N SER A 44 6.18 -8.37 11.76
CA SER A 44 6.39 -8.33 10.30
C SER A 44 5.53 -9.33 9.50
N SER A 45 5.07 -8.96 8.30
CA SER A 45 4.44 -9.93 7.39
C SER A 45 4.88 -9.80 5.95
N ASN A 46 5.04 -10.95 5.32
CA ASN A 46 5.18 -11.06 3.88
C ASN A 46 3.99 -11.83 3.30
N VAL A 47 3.32 -11.24 2.32
CA VAL A 47 2.24 -11.89 1.57
C VAL A 47 2.61 -11.90 0.10
N GLN A 48 2.87 -13.07 -0.46
CA GLN A 48 3.22 -13.25 -1.87
C GLN A 48 2.13 -14.04 -2.57
N ARG A 49 1.60 -13.50 -3.69
CA ARG A 49 0.52 -14.20 -4.42
C ARG A 49 0.50 -13.99 -5.91
N SER A 50 0.14 -15.00 -6.67
CA SER A 50 -0.08 -14.82 -8.12
C SER A 50 -1.44 -14.14 -8.39
N THR A 51 -2.55 -14.65 -7.84
CA THR A 51 -3.91 -14.19 -8.19
C THR A 51 -4.83 -14.08 -6.96
N GLY A 52 -5.80 -13.15 -6.98
CA GLY A 52 -6.92 -13.06 -6.02
C GLY A 52 -6.89 -11.86 -5.09
N SER A 53 -7.37 -12.00 -3.85
CA SER A 53 -7.54 -10.88 -2.91
C SER A 53 -6.71 -11.02 -1.63
N SER A 54 -6.27 -9.92 -1.04
CA SER A 54 -5.74 -9.95 0.33
C SER A 54 -6.09 -8.73 1.15
N ASN A 55 -6.44 -8.97 2.40
CA ASN A 55 -6.62 -7.94 3.41
C ASN A 55 -5.55 -8.11 4.48
N VAL A 56 -4.80 -7.04 4.74
CA VAL A 56 -3.81 -7.03 5.81
C VAL A 56 -4.11 -5.87 6.75
N GLN A 57 -4.46 -6.20 7.98
CA GLN A 57 -4.73 -5.23 9.05
C GLN A 57 -3.66 -5.35 10.12
N ARG A 58 -3.07 -4.22 10.54
CA ARG A 58 -2.13 -4.19 11.66
C ARG A 58 -2.18 -2.95 12.52
N SER A 59 -1.83 -3.08 13.79
CA SER A 59 -1.52 -1.91 14.63
C SER A 59 -0.10 -1.40 14.37
N THR A 60 0.93 -2.23 14.57
CA THR A 60 2.34 -1.80 14.48
C THR A 60 3.21 -2.77 13.67
N GLY A 61 4.09 -2.23 12.82
CA GLY A 61 5.20 -2.98 12.21
C GLY A 61 5.23 -2.95 10.68
N SER A 62 6.11 -3.79 10.12
CA SER A 62 6.44 -3.79 8.69
C SER A 62 5.60 -4.79 7.90
N SER A 63 5.28 -4.51 6.64
CA SER A 63 4.82 -5.57 5.74
C SER A 63 5.15 -5.38 4.28
N ASN A 64 5.39 -6.51 3.63
CA ASN A 64 5.64 -6.60 2.20
C ASN A 64 4.51 -7.41 1.56
N ILE A 65 3.91 -6.86 0.51
CA ILE A 65 2.88 -7.53 -0.27
C ILE A 65 3.36 -7.54 -1.72
N GLN A 66 3.57 -8.73 -2.27
CA GLN A 66 3.96 -8.91 -3.67
C GLN A 66 2.86 -9.68 -4.39
N ARG A 67 2.39 -9.15 -5.53
CA ARG A 67 1.32 -9.80 -6.28
C ARG A 67 1.40 -9.65 -7.78
N SER A 68 1.05 -10.69 -8.52
CA SER A 68 0.86 -10.56 -9.96
C SER A 68 -0.47 -9.88 -10.29
N SER A 69 -1.61 -10.34 -9.75
CA SER A 69 -2.94 -9.79 -10.06
C SER A 69 -3.94 -9.76 -8.89
N GLY A 70 -5.01 -8.97 -9.05
CA GLY A 70 -6.19 -8.93 -8.18
C GLY A 70 -6.28 -7.72 -7.24
N SER A 71 -6.84 -7.89 -6.03
CA SER A 71 -7.15 -6.78 -5.12
C SER A 71 -6.33 -6.84 -3.83
N SER A 72 -5.97 -5.71 -3.24
CA SER A 72 -5.47 -5.71 -1.86
C SER A 72 -5.89 -4.49 -1.05
N ASN A 73 -6.28 -4.75 0.19
CA ASN A 73 -6.54 -3.72 1.18
C ASN A 73 -5.52 -3.84 2.30
N VAL A 74 -4.94 -2.71 2.66
CA VAL A 74 -3.90 -2.61 3.66
C VAL A 74 -4.28 -1.52 4.63
N GLN A 75 -4.58 -1.90 5.88
CA GLN A 75 -4.90 -0.96 6.95
C GLN A 75 -3.83 -1.06 8.03
N ARG A 76 -3.22 0.08 8.40
CA ARG A 76 -2.19 0.11 9.45
C ARG A 76 -2.26 1.35 10.33
N SER A 77 -2.07 1.21 11.64
CA SER A 77 -1.85 2.38 12.49
C SER A 77 -0.44 2.95 12.29
N THR A 78 0.60 2.12 12.48
CA THR A 78 2.00 2.60 12.49
C THR A 78 2.95 1.65 11.77
N GLY A 79 3.89 2.19 10.98
CA GLY A 79 5.03 1.45 10.42
C GLY A 79 5.10 1.42 8.89
N SER A 80 6.01 0.60 8.37
CA SER A 80 6.40 0.62 6.94
C SER A 80 5.64 -0.38 6.08
N SER A 81 5.43 -0.05 4.80
CA SER A 81 4.99 -1.07 3.84
C SER A 81 5.55 -0.91 2.45
N ASN A 82 5.81 -2.07 1.84
CA ASN A 82 6.14 -2.19 0.45
C ASN A 82 5.06 -3.01 -0.25
N ILE A 83 4.49 -2.46 -1.32
CA ILE A 83 3.46 -3.13 -2.11
C ILE A 83 3.95 -3.15 -3.56
N GLN A 84 4.25 -4.33 -4.08
CA GLN A 84 4.68 -4.54 -5.47
C GLN A 84 3.63 -5.32 -6.22
N ARG A 85 3.18 -4.80 -7.36
CA ARG A 85 2.07 -5.39 -8.11
C ARG A 85 2.20 -5.30 -9.62
N SER A 86 1.87 -6.36 -10.36
CA SER A 86 1.77 -6.25 -11.82
C SER A 86 0.42 -5.64 -12.25
N SER A 87 -0.71 -6.12 -11.71
CA SER A 87 -2.04 -5.61 -12.07
C SER A 87 -3.07 -5.57 -10.91
N GLY A 88 -4.17 -4.85 -11.15
CA GLY A 88 -5.37 -4.80 -10.31
C GLY A 88 -5.48 -3.55 -9.43
N SER A 89 -6.18 -3.63 -8.30
CA SER A 89 -6.50 -2.48 -7.45
C SER A 89 -5.85 -2.58 -6.07
N SER A 90 -5.51 -1.44 -5.45
CA SER A 90 -5.09 -1.44 -4.04
C SER A 90 -5.57 -0.23 -3.27
N ASN A 91 -6.01 -0.48 -2.04
CA ASN A 91 -6.34 0.54 -1.06
C ASN A 91 -5.37 0.44 0.11
N VAL A 92 -4.75 1.56 0.46
CA VAL A 92 -3.81 1.65 1.57
C VAL A 92 -4.27 2.77 2.50
N GLN A 93 -4.71 2.41 3.69
CA GLN A 93 -5.12 3.35 4.74
C GLN A 93 -4.14 3.28 5.89
N ARG A 94 -3.63 4.42 6.33
CA ARG A 94 -2.65 4.47 7.43
C ARG A 94 -2.76 5.67 8.33
N SER A 95 -2.43 5.52 9.60
CA SER A 95 -2.26 6.68 10.48
C SER A 95 -0.87 7.30 10.32
N SER A 96 0.21 6.52 10.43
CA SER A 96 1.60 7.02 10.34
C SER A 96 2.58 6.03 9.68
N GLY A 97 3.65 6.55 9.08
CA GLY A 97 4.81 5.80 8.57
C GLY A 97 5.00 5.83 7.06
N ILE A 98 5.97 5.05 6.56
CA ILE A 98 6.43 5.11 5.17
C ILE A 98 5.69 4.07 4.30
N SER A 99 5.38 4.42 3.05
CA SER A 99 5.08 3.38 2.05
C SER A 99 5.73 3.59 0.71
N ASN A 100 6.13 2.46 0.14
CA ASN A 100 6.55 2.36 -1.23
C ASN A 100 5.56 1.47 -1.97
N ILE A 101 5.00 1.98 -3.06
CA ILE A 101 4.09 1.22 -3.90
C ILE A 101 4.62 1.25 -5.33
N GLN A 102 4.89 0.08 -5.88
CA GLN A 102 5.36 -0.12 -7.24
C GLN A 102 4.32 -0.92 -8.01
N ARG A 103 3.93 -0.43 -9.19
CA ARG A 103 2.90 -1.08 -10.00
C ARG A 103 3.20 -1.07 -11.50
N SER A 104 2.85 -2.11 -12.22
CA SER A 104 2.81 -2.02 -13.69
C SER A 104 1.49 -1.40 -14.18
N SER A 105 0.34 -1.84 -13.63
CA SER A 105 -0.99 -1.37 -14.05
C SER A 105 -2.04 -1.30 -12.92
N GLY A 106 -3.10 -0.54 -13.17
CA GLY A 106 -4.32 -0.48 -12.35
C GLY A 106 -4.43 0.73 -11.42
N SER A 107 -5.41 0.67 -10.50
CA SER A 107 -5.79 1.82 -9.67
C SER A 107 -5.26 1.71 -8.24
N SER A 108 -4.96 2.85 -7.61
CA SER A 108 -4.55 2.91 -6.21
C SER A 108 -5.16 4.08 -5.46
N ASN A 109 -5.73 3.80 -4.30
CA ASN A 109 -6.17 4.81 -3.34
C ASN A 109 -5.33 4.72 -2.08
N ILE A 110 -4.74 5.84 -1.68
CA ILE A 110 -3.86 5.92 -0.52
C ILE A 110 -4.38 7.04 0.37
N GLN A 111 -4.80 6.69 1.57
CA GLN A 111 -5.22 7.64 2.60
C GLN A 111 -4.26 7.53 3.78
N ARG A 112 -3.71 8.65 4.22
CA ARG A 112 -2.75 8.67 5.33
C ARG A 112 -2.97 9.87 6.23
N SER A 113 -2.72 9.75 7.53
CA SER A 113 -2.70 10.93 8.42
C SER A 113 -1.34 11.64 8.45
N SER A 114 -0.22 10.89 8.45
CA SER A 114 1.14 11.44 8.39
C SER A 114 2.18 10.48 7.76
N GLY A 115 3.35 11.01 7.39
CA GLY A 115 4.50 10.26 6.87
C GLY A 115 4.73 10.39 5.35
N SER A 116 5.72 9.68 4.83
CA SER A 116 6.16 9.78 3.43
C SER A 116 5.62 8.65 2.55
N SER A 117 5.37 8.94 1.27
CA SER A 117 4.96 7.94 0.28
C SER A 117 5.71 8.08 -1.04
N ASN A 118 6.22 6.98 -1.55
CA ASN A 118 6.75 6.89 -2.91
C ASN A 118 5.88 5.96 -3.74
N PHE A 119 5.48 6.43 -4.91
CA PHE A 119 4.62 5.70 -5.80
C PHE A 119 5.22 5.67 -7.20
N GLN A 120 5.47 4.48 -7.72
CA GLN A 120 5.95 4.28 -9.09
C GLN A 120 4.94 3.43 -9.85
N ARG A 121 4.51 3.88 -11.02
CA ARG A 121 3.69 3.05 -11.90
C ARG A 121 3.99 3.18 -13.39
N SER A 122 3.68 2.16 -14.19
CA SER A 122 3.69 2.30 -15.64
C SER A 122 2.37 2.86 -16.18
N SER A 123 1.21 2.37 -15.71
CA SER A 123 -0.12 2.79 -16.20
C SER A 123 -1.21 2.79 -15.11
N GLY A 124 -2.28 3.57 -15.31
CA GLY A 124 -3.46 3.63 -14.44
C GLY A 124 -3.59 4.91 -13.60
N SER A 125 -4.50 4.90 -12.63
CA SER A 125 -4.88 6.08 -11.84
C SER A 125 -4.45 5.97 -10.38
N SER A 126 -4.13 7.10 -9.74
CA SER A 126 -3.91 7.10 -8.29
C SER A 126 -4.42 8.35 -7.60
N ASN A 127 -5.06 8.13 -6.46
CA ASN A 127 -5.52 9.17 -5.55
C ASN A 127 -4.77 9.05 -4.23
N ILE A 128 -4.10 10.12 -3.83
CA ILE A 128 -3.40 10.23 -2.56
C ILE A 128 -4.04 11.34 -1.75
N GLN A 129 -4.58 11.01 -0.59
CA GLN A 129 -5.12 11.97 0.38
C GLN A 129 -4.29 11.92 1.66
N ARG A 130 -3.77 13.06 2.11
CA ARG A 130 -3.07 13.14 3.40
C ARG A 130 -3.06 14.53 4.03
N PRO A 131 -3.23 14.68 5.36
CA PRO A 131 -3.03 15.93 6.06
C PRO A 131 -1.59 16.45 6.00
N SER A 132 -0.57 15.60 6.23
CA SER A 132 0.85 16.04 6.31
C SER A 132 1.85 15.02 5.73
N GLY A 133 3.08 15.48 5.44
CA GLY A 133 4.22 14.65 4.97
C GLY A 133 4.51 14.71 3.46
N GLY A 134 5.59 14.09 3.01
CA GLY A 134 6.06 14.14 1.60
C GLY A 134 5.41 13.08 0.71
N SER A 135 5.25 13.37 -0.59
CA SER A 135 4.94 12.31 -1.57
C SER A 135 5.55 12.55 -2.94
N SER A 136 6.03 11.46 -3.53
CA SER A 136 6.50 11.42 -4.90
C SER A 136 5.68 10.40 -5.69
N ILE A 137 5.17 10.82 -6.85
CA ILE A 137 4.54 9.94 -7.82
C ILE A 137 5.34 9.98 -9.12
N GLN A 138 5.81 8.84 -9.59
CA GLN A 138 6.36 8.66 -10.93
C GLN A 138 5.42 7.75 -11.73
N ARG A 139 5.08 8.17 -12.96
CA ARG A 139 4.20 7.39 -13.85
C ARG A 139 4.65 7.42 -15.30
N SER A 140 4.35 6.40 -16.10
CA SER A 140 4.48 6.53 -17.57
C SER A 140 3.18 7.04 -18.22
N SER A 141 2.02 6.57 -17.73
CA SER A 141 0.69 6.98 -18.24
C SER A 141 -0.39 7.01 -17.14
N GLY A 142 -1.52 7.66 -17.44
CA GLY A 142 -2.69 7.79 -16.57
C GLY A 142 -2.67 8.97 -15.58
N GLY A 143 -3.76 9.15 -14.82
CA GLY A 143 -4.03 10.33 -14.00
C GLY A 143 -3.59 10.20 -12.53
N SER A 144 -3.11 11.29 -11.93
CA SER A 144 -2.79 11.31 -10.49
C SER A 144 -3.43 12.52 -9.82
N SER A 145 -4.01 12.30 -8.65
CA SER A 145 -4.48 13.36 -7.76
C SER A 145 -3.79 13.25 -6.40
N ILE A 146 -3.30 14.39 -5.89
CA ILE A 146 -2.70 14.51 -4.56
C ILE A 146 -3.42 15.63 -3.81
N GLN A 147 -4.19 15.28 -2.78
CA GLN A 147 -4.84 16.23 -1.87
C GLN A 147 -4.08 16.27 -0.55
N ARG A 148 -3.73 17.48 -0.07
CA ARG A 148 -3.03 17.67 1.20
C ARG A 148 -3.25 19.00 1.89
N SER A 149 -3.03 19.01 3.21
CA SER A 149 -3.05 20.22 4.04
C SER A 149 -1.65 20.84 4.24
N SER A 150 -0.58 20.03 4.31
CA SER A 150 0.81 20.51 4.42
C SER A 150 1.85 19.52 3.86
N GLY A 151 3.07 20.01 3.55
CA GLY A 151 4.20 19.20 3.04
C GLY A 151 4.43 19.22 1.52
N GLY A 152 5.63 18.80 1.08
CA GLY A 152 6.03 18.80 -0.34
C GLY A 152 5.40 17.66 -1.15
N SER A 153 5.14 17.88 -2.44
CA SER A 153 4.74 16.79 -3.36
C SER A 153 5.31 16.99 -4.75
N SER A 154 5.65 15.88 -5.41
CA SER A 154 6.03 15.84 -6.81
C SER A 154 5.25 14.76 -7.56
N ALA A 155 4.88 15.04 -8.80
CA ALA A 155 4.22 14.08 -9.68
C ALA A 155 4.83 14.15 -11.08
N GLN A 156 5.75 13.25 -11.39
CA GLN A 156 6.44 13.18 -12.68
C GLN A 156 5.80 12.16 -13.63
N ARG A 157 5.77 12.50 -14.92
CA ARG A 157 5.36 11.59 -16.00
C ARG A 157 6.59 11.31 -16.89
N SER A 158 7.03 10.05 -16.98
CA SER A 158 8.10 9.60 -17.87
C SER A 158 7.49 9.14 -19.20
N GLY A 159 7.60 9.97 -20.22
CA GLY A 159 6.98 9.78 -21.53
C GLY A 159 6.20 11.03 -21.95
N ASN A 160 6.79 11.77 -22.89
CA ASN A 160 6.36 12.98 -23.60
C ASN A 160 5.12 13.75 -23.06
N SER A 161 5.36 15.03 -22.74
CA SER A 161 4.45 16.19 -22.76
C SER A 161 2.99 15.98 -22.33
N GLY A 162 2.63 16.45 -21.12
CA GLY A 162 1.23 16.68 -20.77
C GLY A 162 0.91 16.68 -19.27
N GLY A 163 0.90 17.88 -18.68
CA GLY A 163 0.06 18.32 -17.56
C GLY A 163 -0.24 17.35 -16.41
N GLY A 164 0.62 17.30 -15.39
CA GLY A 164 0.22 16.87 -14.06
C GLY A 164 -0.22 18.09 -13.23
N LYS A 165 -1.52 18.34 -13.09
CA LYS A 165 -2.02 19.37 -12.16
C LYS A 165 -1.68 18.96 -10.72
N SER A 166 -0.62 19.55 -10.16
CA SER A 166 -0.38 19.55 -8.71
C SER A 166 -1.10 20.77 -8.12
N SER A 167 -2.33 20.59 -7.65
CA SER A 167 -3.00 21.62 -6.84
C SER A 167 -2.32 21.67 -5.47
N GLY A 168 -1.26 22.49 -5.37
CA GLY A 168 -0.72 22.90 -4.08
C GLY A 168 -1.65 23.93 -3.47
N GLY A 169 -2.40 23.54 -2.44
CA GLY A 169 -3.04 24.51 -1.55
C GLY A 169 -1.95 25.26 -0.80
N GLN A 170 -1.63 26.47 -1.25
CA GLN A 170 -0.94 27.46 -0.43
C GLN A 170 -1.94 27.93 0.62
N HIS A 171 -1.84 27.44 1.86
CA HIS A 171 -2.43 28.13 2.98
C HIS A 171 -1.44 29.22 3.39
N SER A 172 -1.60 30.40 2.83
CA SER A 172 -0.96 31.62 3.30
C SER A 172 -1.48 31.91 4.71
N GLY A 173 -0.69 31.53 5.73
CA GLY A 173 -0.87 32.06 7.07
C GLY A 173 -0.50 33.53 7.05
N ARG A 174 -1.49 34.40 6.88
CA ARG A 174 -1.40 35.80 7.29
C ARG A 174 -1.30 35.84 8.81
N ARG A 175 -0.25 36.45 9.33
CA ARG A 175 -0.35 37.35 10.48
C ARG A 175 -0.13 38.75 9.95
#